data_AF-A0A220RZM2-F1
#
_entry.id   AF-A0A220RZM2-F1
#
_cell.length_a   1.000
_cell.length_b   1.000
_cell.length_c   1.000
_cell.angle_alpha   90.00
_cell.angle_beta   90.00
_cell.angle_gamma   90.00
#
_symmetry.space_group_name_H-M   'P 1'
#
loop_
_entity.id
_entity.type
_entity.pdbx_description
1 polymer ?
#
loop_
_entity_poly.entity_id
_entity_poly.type
_entity_poly.pdbx_seq_one_letter_code
_entity_poly.pdbx_strand_id
1 'polypeptide(L)'
;MKKQFKIAAIAFGLFTAFAGAQAQAANGTKEDHFNVTIKLEGMCEVLQTNGGKTTGNIASEGEVAAMAGADIDFGTHDAKSADPALTQGNKGAAAGIQVHCSKNTPFNVGLTPLNVNSTTGQGTMNGLASGNSDTVIYQLYKPTVNGSGLTESIQNTASTNVWGDQIGTNTLALTGKGLNTPIQIPVWAKISGANSIDKYVDRYQDRVKVTLTY
;
A
#
# COMPACT_ATOMS: atom_id res chain seq x y z
N MET A 1 56.17 30.96 31.08
CA MET A 1 56.52 32.36 30.76
C MET A 1 57.79 32.38 29.93
N LYS A 2 57.80 33.17 28.85
CA LYS A 2 58.97 33.46 28.00
C LYS A 2 60.16 33.95 28.84
N LYS A 3 61.38 33.57 28.42
CA LYS A 3 62.58 34.42 28.25
C LYS A 3 63.79 33.48 28.13
N GLN A 4 64.35 33.31 26.93
CA GLN A 4 65.44 34.13 26.38
C GLN A 4 66.59 34.32 27.37
N PHE A 5 67.77 33.80 27.04
CA PHE A 5 69.02 34.56 27.10
C PHE A 5 70.09 33.82 26.28
N LYS A 6 70.65 34.51 25.28
CA LYS A 6 71.87 34.12 24.55
C LYS A 6 72.97 35.10 24.93
N ILE A 7 74.13 34.61 25.34
CA ILE A 7 75.45 35.28 25.34
C ILE A 7 76.49 34.17 25.08
N ALA A 8 77.03 34.06 23.86
CA ALA A 8 78.40 34.45 23.46
C ALA A 8 79.49 33.80 24.36
N ALA A 9 80.02 32.64 23.98
CA ALA A 9 81.17 32.39 23.08
C ALA A 9 82.51 32.33 23.84
N ILE A 10 83.15 31.16 23.85
CA ILE A 10 84.60 30.96 24.02
C ILE A 10 84.96 29.62 23.33
N ALA A 11 86.00 29.67 22.51
CA ALA A 11 86.52 28.62 21.64
C ALA A 11 87.45 27.64 22.38
N PHE A 12 87.46 26.36 22.02
CA PHE A 12 88.68 25.58 21.72
C PHE A 12 88.35 24.14 21.29
N GLY A 13 89.18 23.62 20.39
CA GLY A 13 89.46 22.17 20.29
C GLY A 13 88.59 21.40 19.30
N LEU A 14 89.20 21.01 18.17
CA LEU A 14 88.71 19.89 17.37
C LEU A 14 88.64 18.65 18.26
N PHE A 15 87.41 18.28 18.65
CA PHE A 15 87.09 16.94 19.11
C PHE A 15 86.32 16.24 17.98
N THR A 16 86.74 15.01 17.77
CA THR A 16 86.27 14.00 16.82
C THR A 16 84.76 13.98 16.58
N ALA A 17 84.41 13.72 15.32
CA ALA A 17 83.08 13.51 14.78
C ALA A 17 82.14 12.76 15.75
N PHE A 18 81.24 13.51 16.40
CA PHE A 18 79.94 12.96 16.73
C PHE A 18 79.12 13.00 15.44
N ALA A 19 78.78 11.82 14.93
CA ALA A 19 77.68 11.66 14.01
C ALA A 19 76.44 12.27 14.69
N GLY A 20 76.15 13.53 14.34
CA GLY A 20 74.86 14.13 14.60
C GLY A 20 73.87 13.33 13.77
N ALA A 21 73.29 12.29 14.36
CA ALA A 21 72.04 11.75 13.90
C ALA A 21 71.06 12.93 13.91
N GLN A 22 70.86 13.53 12.74
CA GLN A 22 69.78 14.47 12.55
C GLN A 22 68.52 13.68 12.86
N ALA A 23 67.86 14.03 13.96
CA ALA A 23 66.50 13.61 14.20
C ALA A 23 65.65 14.24 13.09
N GLN A 24 65.55 13.55 11.95
CA GLN A 24 64.43 13.74 11.05
C GLN A 24 63.21 13.33 11.86
N ALA A 25 62.43 14.31 12.31
CA ALA A 25 61.07 14.05 12.70
C ALA A 25 60.39 13.47 11.45
N ALA A 26 60.29 12.14 11.41
CA ALA A 26 59.53 11.44 10.40
C ALA A 26 58.13 12.04 10.47
N ASN A 27 57.73 12.78 9.44
CA ASN A 27 56.36 13.22 9.27
C ASN A 27 55.57 11.97 8.89
N GLY A 28 55.30 11.13 9.91
CA GLY A 28 54.66 9.85 9.75
C GLY A 28 53.16 10.06 9.72
N THR A 29 52.56 10.10 8.54
CA THR A 29 51.11 10.00 8.39
C THR A 29 50.64 8.72 9.09
N LYS A 30 49.66 8.85 9.98
CA LYS A 30 49.00 7.72 10.65
C LYS A 30 47.59 7.63 10.10
N GLU A 31 47.27 6.50 9.49
CA GLU A 31 45.95 6.22 8.95
C GLU A 31 45.30 5.10 9.77
N ASP A 32 43.98 5.19 9.90
CA ASP A 32 43.11 4.19 10.52
C ASP A 32 41.76 4.21 9.80
N HIS A 33 40.90 3.24 10.07
CA HIS A 33 39.61 3.08 9.39
C HIS A 33 38.46 2.97 10.39
N PHE A 34 37.28 3.43 9.98
CA PHE A 34 36.02 3.22 10.70
C PHE A 34 34.93 2.79 9.72
N ASN A 35 33.89 2.12 10.25
CA ASN A 35 32.79 1.62 9.45
C ASN A 35 31.58 2.58 9.50
N VAL A 36 30.90 2.75 8.37
CA VAL A 36 29.59 3.42 8.25
C VAL A 36 28.59 2.39 7.74
N THR A 37 27.46 2.23 8.42
CA THR A 37 26.44 1.24 8.07
C THR A 37 25.02 1.80 8.28
N ILE A 38 24.07 1.32 7.49
CA ILE A 38 22.63 1.59 7.63
C ILE A 38 21.85 0.32 7.30
N LYS A 39 20.75 0.09 8.03
CA LYS A 39 19.74 -0.93 7.73
C LYS A 39 18.44 -0.21 7.35
N LEU A 40 17.85 -0.60 6.23
CA LEU A 40 16.55 -0.09 5.78
C LEU A 40 15.47 -1.12 6.11
N GLU A 41 14.31 -0.65 6.57
CA GLU A 41 13.15 -1.48 6.86
C GLU A 41 11.99 -1.11 5.92
N GLY A 42 11.14 -2.09 5.63
CA GLY A 42 10.01 -1.90 4.73
C GLY A 42 8.89 -1.11 5.39
N MET A 43 8.23 -0.24 4.64
CA MET A 43 7.08 0.52 5.10
C MET A 43 6.07 0.79 3.98
N CYS A 44 4.80 0.99 4.38
CA CYS A 44 3.75 1.53 3.52
C CYS A 44 3.17 2.80 4.14
N GLU A 45 3.09 3.88 3.35
CA GLU A 45 2.67 5.21 3.82
C GLU A 45 1.26 5.57 3.40
N VAL A 46 0.78 5.03 2.28
CA VAL A 46 -0.50 5.41 1.69
C VAL A 46 -1.36 4.19 1.47
N LEU A 47 -2.60 4.28 1.94
CA LEU A 47 -3.74 3.43 1.57
C LEU A 47 -4.93 4.35 1.30
N GLN A 48 -5.37 4.44 0.04
CA GLN A 48 -6.48 5.30 -0.36
C GLN A 48 -7.41 4.56 -1.32
N THR A 49 -8.72 4.74 -1.14
CA THR A 49 -9.75 4.23 -2.05
C THR A 49 -10.19 5.27 -3.07
N ASN A 50 -9.85 6.56 -2.88
CA ASN A 50 -10.29 7.68 -3.71
C ASN A 50 -11.81 7.67 -4.00
N GLY A 51 -12.58 7.31 -2.97
CA GLY A 51 -14.02 7.07 -3.00
C GLY A 51 -14.46 6.45 -1.67
N GLY A 52 -15.75 6.15 -1.56
CA GLY A 52 -16.34 5.46 -0.42
C GLY A 52 -16.72 6.39 0.73
N LYS A 53 -17.93 6.18 1.28
CA LYS A 53 -18.37 6.84 2.51
C LYS A 53 -17.75 6.13 3.72
N THR A 54 -17.12 6.89 4.62
CA THR A 54 -16.62 6.37 5.89
C THR A 54 -17.75 6.10 6.89
N THR A 55 -18.86 6.84 6.78
CA THR A 55 -20.04 6.71 7.64
C THR A 55 -21.33 6.95 6.84
N GLY A 56 -22.40 6.26 7.23
CA GLY A 56 -23.75 6.48 6.70
C GLY A 56 -23.98 5.88 5.30
N ASN A 57 -25.22 6.06 4.84
CA ASN A 57 -25.69 5.54 3.56
C ASN A 57 -25.61 6.61 2.47
N ILE A 58 -25.64 6.19 1.21
CA ILE A 58 -25.83 7.04 0.04
C ILE A 58 -27.27 7.57 0.10
N ALA A 59 -27.42 8.88 0.18
CA ALA A 59 -28.70 9.54 0.43
C ALA A 59 -29.31 10.18 -0.84
N SER A 60 -28.57 10.27 -1.94
CA SER A 60 -29.07 10.88 -3.19
C SER A 60 -28.37 10.36 -4.44
N GLU A 61 -29.02 10.55 -5.60
CA GLU A 61 -28.41 10.28 -6.91
C GLU A 61 -27.16 11.13 -7.19
N GLY A 62 -27.08 12.34 -6.62
CA GLY A 62 -25.89 13.18 -6.72
C GLY A 62 -24.66 12.53 -6.07
N GLU A 63 -24.86 11.78 -4.98
CA GLU A 63 -23.77 11.04 -4.33
C GLU A 63 -23.37 9.79 -5.11
N VAL A 64 -24.31 9.16 -5.81
CA VAL A 64 -24.03 8.04 -6.73
C VAL A 64 -23.18 8.53 -7.91
N ALA A 65 -23.56 9.67 -8.50
CA ALA A 65 -22.81 10.29 -9.58
C ALA A 65 -21.38 10.70 -9.16
N ALA A 66 -21.16 10.96 -7.87
CA ALA A 66 -19.86 11.30 -7.32
C ALA A 66 -19.00 10.08 -6.91
N MET A 67 -19.52 8.86 -7.02
CA MET A 67 -18.76 7.63 -6.74
C MET A 67 -17.51 7.54 -7.63
N ALA A 68 -16.38 7.19 -7.02
CA ALA A 68 -15.08 7.21 -7.67
C ALA A 68 -14.13 6.16 -7.09
N GLY A 69 -12.94 6.04 -7.67
CA GLY A 69 -11.89 5.17 -7.14
C GLY A 69 -12.37 3.74 -6.99
N ALA A 70 -12.27 3.18 -5.78
CA ALA A 70 -12.67 1.81 -5.45
C ALA A 70 -14.20 1.58 -5.35
N ASP A 71 -15.03 2.62 -5.47
CA ASP A 71 -16.49 2.48 -5.42
C ASP A 71 -17.02 1.64 -6.58
N ILE A 72 -17.95 0.72 -6.30
CA ILE A 72 -18.60 -0.13 -7.31
C ILE A 72 -20.08 0.23 -7.36
N ASP A 73 -20.54 0.57 -8.56
CA ASP A 73 -21.95 0.86 -8.85
C ASP A 73 -22.42 -0.09 -9.94
N PHE A 74 -23.32 -1.01 -9.58
CA PHE A 74 -23.93 -1.94 -10.52
C PHE A 74 -24.92 -1.26 -11.48
N GLY A 75 -25.27 0.00 -11.26
CA GLY A 75 -26.24 0.75 -12.06
C GLY A 75 -27.69 0.44 -11.66
N THR A 76 -28.63 0.89 -12.49
CA THR A 76 -30.07 0.67 -12.32
C THR A 76 -30.51 -0.59 -13.04
N HIS A 77 -31.29 -1.43 -12.35
CA HIS A 77 -31.86 -2.67 -12.89
C HIS A 77 -33.34 -2.76 -12.51
N ASP A 78 -34.15 -3.35 -13.39
CA ASP A 78 -35.53 -3.70 -13.07
C ASP A 78 -35.56 -4.91 -12.13
N ALA A 79 -36.44 -4.91 -11.12
CA ALA A 79 -36.66 -6.07 -10.27
C ALA A 79 -37.42 -7.16 -11.04
N LYS A 80 -36.77 -8.29 -11.34
CA LYS A 80 -37.39 -9.42 -12.06
C LYS A 80 -36.80 -10.78 -11.67
N SER A 81 -37.62 -11.82 -11.81
CA SER A 81 -37.37 -13.18 -11.33
C SER A 81 -36.35 -14.02 -12.11
N ALA A 82 -35.63 -13.44 -13.09
CA ALA A 82 -34.74 -14.21 -13.97
C ALA A 82 -33.56 -13.39 -14.50
N ASP A 83 -32.80 -12.76 -13.60
CA ASP A 83 -31.63 -11.98 -13.99
C ASP A 83 -30.35 -12.79 -14.22
N PRO A 84 -29.57 -12.45 -15.26
CA PRO A 84 -28.20 -12.93 -15.39
C PRO A 84 -27.37 -12.42 -14.21
N ALA A 85 -26.26 -13.12 -13.92
CA ALA A 85 -25.31 -12.64 -12.93
C ALA A 85 -24.74 -11.28 -13.38
N LEU A 86 -24.67 -10.32 -12.46
CA LEU A 86 -24.08 -9.01 -12.71
C LEU A 86 -22.62 -9.04 -12.25
N THR A 87 -21.70 -8.56 -13.08
CA THR A 87 -20.28 -8.40 -12.71
C THR A 87 -19.85 -6.99 -13.04
N GLN A 88 -19.24 -6.32 -12.07
CA GLN A 88 -18.93 -4.91 -12.19
C GLN A 88 -17.56 -4.60 -11.56
N GLY A 89 -16.77 -3.79 -12.26
CA GLY A 89 -15.55 -3.19 -11.75
C GLY A 89 -15.82 -1.83 -11.12
N ASN A 90 -14.87 -1.34 -10.34
CA ASN A 90 -14.95 -0.03 -9.69
C ASN A 90 -14.99 1.15 -10.68
N LYS A 91 -15.60 2.27 -10.26
CA LYS A 91 -15.77 3.50 -11.06
C LYS A 91 -14.45 4.13 -11.48
N GLY A 92 -13.41 4.01 -10.66
CA GLY A 92 -12.04 4.46 -10.99
C GLY A 92 -11.33 3.63 -12.06
N ALA A 93 -11.98 2.59 -12.60
CA ALA A 93 -11.37 1.61 -13.51
C ALA A 93 -10.06 1.06 -12.92
N ALA A 94 -8.94 1.18 -13.64
CA ALA A 94 -7.64 0.73 -13.15
C ALA A 94 -7.18 1.43 -11.85
N ALA A 95 -7.71 2.62 -11.54
CA ALA A 95 -7.36 3.42 -10.36
C ALA A 95 -8.35 3.20 -9.19
N GLY A 96 -8.46 1.95 -8.72
CA GLY A 96 -9.30 1.60 -7.57
C GLY A 96 -8.66 1.99 -6.24
N ILE A 97 -8.03 1.03 -5.57
CA ILE A 97 -7.26 1.24 -4.35
C ILE A 97 -5.83 1.65 -4.72
N GLN A 98 -5.34 2.73 -4.13
CA GLN A 98 -3.96 3.20 -4.27
C GLN A 98 -3.15 2.85 -3.03
N VAL A 99 -1.97 2.27 -3.25
CA VAL A 99 -1.00 1.93 -2.22
C VAL A 99 0.38 2.47 -2.58
N HIS A 100 1.09 3.03 -1.58
CA HIS A 100 2.51 3.36 -1.70
C HIS A 100 3.31 2.64 -0.61
N CYS A 101 4.24 1.80 -1.03
CA CYS A 101 5.15 1.08 -0.15
C CYS A 101 6.58 1.19 -0.66
N SER A 102 7.56 1.15 0.25
CA SER A 102 8.97 1.08 -0.12
C SER A 102 9.26 -0.13 -1.02
N LYS A 103 10.32 -0.01 -1.81
CA LYS A 103 10.68 -1.02 -2.79
C LYS A 103 10.96 -2.36 -2.10
N ASN A 104 10.39 -3.43 -2.63
CA ASN A 104 10.56 -4.80 -2.14
C ASN A 104 9.97 -5.05 -0.74
N THR A 105 8.99 -4.26 -0.31
CA THR A 105 8.20 -4.50 0.90
C THR A 105 6.98 -5.35 0.56
N PRO A 106 6.87 -6.60 1.03
CA PRO A 106 5.66 -7.39 0.87
C PRO A 106 4.51 -6.76 1.65
N PHE A 107 3.31 -6.77 1.08
CA PHE A 107 2.12 -6.32 1.79
C PHE A 107 0.90 -7.12 1.34
N ASN A 108 -0.14 -7.10 2.18
CA ASN A 108 -1.44 -7.69 1.90
C ASN A 108 -2.52 -6.62 1.96
N VAL A 109 -3.47 -6.68 1.03
CA VAL A 109 -4.70 -5.88 1.06
C VAL A 109 -5.88 -6.80 1.28
N GLY A 110 -6.64 -6.55 2.35
CA GLY A 110 -7.85 -7.28 2.71
C GLY A 110 -9.11 -6.42 2.57
N LEU A 111 -10.22 -7.08 2.24
CA LEU A 111 -11.55 -6.45 2.11
C LEU A 111 -12.54 -7.12 3.06
N THR A 112 -13.22 -6.30 3.88
CA THR A 112 -14.25 -6.75 4.82
C THR A 112 -15.55 -5.97 4.58
N PRO A 113 -16.59 -6.60 4.01
CA PRO A 113 -17.96 -6.07 4.00
C PRO A 113 -18.43 -5.69 5.41
N LEU A 114 -19.24 -4.64 5.55
CA LEU A 114 -19.61 -4.08 6.87
C LEU A 114 -21.04 -4.41 7.32
N ASN A 115 -21.93 -4.75 6.40
CA ASN A 115 -23.28 -5.21 6.74
C ASN A 115 -23.33 -6.68 7.19
N VAL A 116 -22.25 -7.43 7.01
CA VAL A 116 -22.15 -8.84 7.40
C VAL A 116 -20.72 -9.18 7.83
N ASN A 117 -20.57 -10.04 8.83
CA ASN A 117 -19.25 -10.56 9.20
C ASN A 117 -18.82 -11.60 8.16
N SER A 118 -17.87 -11.23 7.30
CA SER A 118 -17.41 -12.08 6.20
C SER A 118 -15.90 -12.05 6.10
N THR A 119 -15.30 -13.24 6.09
CA THR A 119 -13.86 -13.43 5.89
C THR A 119 -13.50 -13.72 4.44
N THR A 120 -14.50 -13.96 3.57
CA THR A 120 -14.32 -14.32 2.15
C THR A 120 -14.61 -13.17 1.19
N GLY A 121 -15.04 -12.02 1.71
CA GLY A 121 -15.49 -10.89 0.90
C GLY A 121 -16.88 -11.04 0.30
N GLN A 122 -17.64 -12.06 0.71
CA GLN A 122 -19.06 -12.12 0.44
C GLN A 122 -19.76 -11.05 1.30
N GLY A 123 -20.42 -10.09 0.67
CA GLY A 123 -21.14 -9.02 1.35
C GLY A 123 -22.64 -9.07 1.12
N THR A 124 -23.35 -8.23 1.87
CA THR A 124 -24.80 -8.10 1.80
C THR A 124 -25.17 -6.63 1.73
N MET A 125 -25.75 -6.20 0.62
CA MET A 125 -26.29 -4.86 0.49
C MET A 125 -27.69 -4.81 1.11
N ASN A 126 -27.93 -3.82 1.96
CA ASN A 126 -29.23 -3.58 2.59
C ASN A 126 -30.01 -2.53 1.81
N GLY A 127 -31.32 -2.70 1.71
CA GLY A 127 -32.23 -1.66 1.23
C GLY A 127 -32.13 -0.40 2.11
N LEU A 128 -32.23 0.78 1.49
CA LEU A 128 -32.14 2.07 2.16
C LEU A 128 -33.50 2.67 2.54
N ALA A 129 -34.58 2.26 1.89
CA ALA A 129 -35.93 2.71 2.16
C ALA A 129 -36.45 2.20 3.51
N SER A 130 -37.19 3.05 4.22
CA SER A 130 -37.83 2.66 5.48
C SER A 130 -38.84 1.54 5.25
N GLY A 131 -38.76 0.48 6.06
CA GLY A 131 -39.64 -0.70 5.95
C GLY A 131 -39.17 -1.75 4.93
N ASN A 132 -38.12 -1.48 4.15
CA ASN A 132 -37.51 -2.48 3.27
C ASN A 132 -36.59 -3.40 4.09
N SER A 133 -36.88 -4.71 4.07
CA SER A 133 -36.05 -5.75 4.71
C SER A 133 -35.30 -6.64 3.70
N ASP A 134 -35.46 -6.39 2.40
CA ASP A 134 -34.77 -7.14 1.39
C ASP A 134 -33.27 -6.85 1.41
N THR A 135 -32.50 -7.82 0.94
CA THR A 135 -31.05 -7.72 0.80
C THR A 135 -30.58 -8.30 -0.53
N VAL A 136 -29.44 -7.82 -1.00
CA VAL A 136 -28.78 -8.29 -2.22
C VAL A 136 -27.37 -8.76 -1.87
N ILE A 137 -27.09 -10.04 -2.12
CA ILE A 137 -25.77 -10.64 -1.84
C ILE A 137 -24.82 -10.36 -3.01
N TYR A 138 -23.59 -9.99 -2.69
CA TYR A 138 -22.50 -9.85 -3.67
C TYR A 138 -21.23 -10.55 -3.18
N GLN A 139 -20.30 -10.80 -4.10
CA GLN A 139 -18.99 -11.38 -3.82
C GLN A 139 -17.90 -10.49 -4.42
N LEU A 140 -16.92 -10.12 -3.60
CA LEU A 140 -15.72 -9.39 -4.03
C LEU A 140 -14.69 -10.32 -4.69
N TYR A 141 -14.02 -9.84 -5.72
CA TYR A 141 -13.01 -10.57 -6.49
C TYR A 141 -11.74 -9.76 -6.67
N LYS A 142 -10.61 -10.45 -6.61
CA LYS A 142 -9.27 -9.88 -6.85
C LYS A 142 -9.13 -9.50 -8.32
N PRO A 143 -8.32 -8.48 -8.65
CA PRO A 143 -7.86 -8.31 -10.01
C PRO A 143 -6.93 -9.46 -10.42
N THR A 144 -6.74 -9.63 -11.73
CA THR A 144 -5.72 -10.55 -12.25
C THR A 144 -4.33 -9.94 -12.04
N VAL A 145 -3.40 -10.71 -11.49
CA VAL A 145 -2.00 -10.29 -11.29
C VAL A 145 -1.09 -11.26 -12.02
N ASN A 146 -0.18 -10.71 -12.82
CA ASN A 146 0.84 -11.47 -13.54
C ASN A 146 2.22 -11.17 -12.96
N GLY A 147 3.12 -12.15 -12.97
CA GLY A 147 4.48 -12.01 -12.42
C GLY A 147 4.52 -12.15 -10.89
N SER A 148 5.66 -11.80 -10.31
CA SER A 148 5.90 -11.84 -8.86
C SER A 148 6.96 -10.83 -8.42
N GLY A 149 6.90 -10.43 -7.15
CA GLY A 149 7.85 -9.47 -6.58
C GLY A 149 7.78 -8.12 -7.30
N LEU A 150 8.96 -7.56 -7.59
CA LEU A 150 9.08 -6.28 -8.30
C LEU A 150 8.59 -6.31 -9.75
N THR A 151 8.31 -7.48 -10.32
CA THR A 151 7.84 -7.64 -11.71
C THR A 151 6.32 -7.78 -11.83
N GLU A 152 5.60 -7.74 -10.70
CA GLU A 152 4.14 -7.86 -10.67
C GLU A 152 3.46 -6.78 -11.53
N SER A 153 2.49 -7.21 -12.33
CA SER A 153 1.64 -6.35 -13.16
C SER A 153 0.17 -6.65 -12.89
N ILE A 154 -0.56 -5.64 -12.43
CA ILE A 154 -1.97 -5.74 -12.07
C ILE A 154 -2.80 -5.41 -13.31
N GLN A 155 -3.68 -6.32 -13.71
CA GLN A 155 -4.56 -6.14 -14.85
C GLN A 155 -5.91 -5.59 -14.39
N ASN A 156 -6.53 -4.76 -15.24
CA ASN A 156 -7.88 -4.27 -15.01
C ASN A 156 -8.94 -5.31 -15.45
N THR A 157 -8.85 -6.51 -14.89
CA THR A 157 -9.77 -7.62 -15.15
C THR A 157 -9.99 -8.43 -13.87
N ALA A 158 -11.24 -8.82 -13.60
CA ALA A 158 -11.55 -9.71 -12.49
C ALA A 158 -10.83 -11.06 -12.67
N SER A 159 -10.24 -11.57 -11.60
CA SER A 159 -9.83 -12.97 -11.52
C SER A 159 -11.00 -13.83 -11.03
N THR A 160 -10.82 -15.16 -11.00
CA THR A 160 -11.78 -16.09 -10.38
C THR A 160 -11.62 -16.20 -8.87
N ASN A 161 -10.63 -15.52 -8.29
CA ASN A 161 -10.31 -15.62 -6.87
C ASN A 161 -11.11 -14.59 -6.06
N VAL A 162 -11.84 -15.07 -5.06
CA VAL A 162 -12.54 -14.23 -4.10
C VAL A 162 -11.56 -13.38 -3.29
N TRP A 163 -11.99 -12.21 -2.84
CA TRP A 163 -11.18 -11.26 -2.09
C TRP A 163 -11.77 -10.97 -0.71
N GLY A 164 -11.16 -11.55 0.32
CA GLY A 164 -11.52 -11.36 1.72
C GLY A 164 -10.39 -10.75 2.55
N ASP A 165 -10.33 -11.09 3.84
CA ASP A 165 -9.41 -10.50 4.82
C ASP A 165 -8.46 -11.51 5.49
N GLN A 166 -8.45 -12.77 5.05
CA GLN A 166 -7.58 -13.80 5.60
C GLN A 166 -6.24 -13.85 4.85
N ILE A 167 -5.17 -13.44 5.55
CA ILE A 167 -3.79 -13.51 5.07
C ILE A 167 -3.42 -14.96 4.71
N GLY A 168 -2.76 -15.13 3.56
CA GLY A 168 -2.39 -16.45 3.04
C GLY A 168 -3.54 -17.24 2.40
N THR A 169 -4.77 -16.73 2.45
CA THR A 169 -5.96 -17.39 1.87
C THR A 169 -6.60 -16.54 0.77
N ASN A 170 -7.13 -15.37 1.12
CA ASN A 170 -7.97 -14.58 0.21
C ASN A 170 -7.74 -13.06 0.25
N THR A 171 -6.70 -12.60 0.94
CA THR A 171 -6.14 -11.25 0.73
C THR A 171 -5.38 -11.17 -0.59
N LEU A 172 -5.19 -9.96 -1.11
CA LEU A 172 -4.32 -9.69 -2.25
C LEU A 172 -2.91 -9.38 -1.75
N ALA A 173 -1.96 -10.29 -2.01
CA ALA A 173 -0.56 -10.11 -1.71
C ALA A 173 0.16 -9.45 -2.89
N LEU A 174 0.96 -8.42 -2.61
CA LEU A 174 1.71 -7.66 -3.60
C LEU A 174 3.05 -7.19 -3.02
N THR A 175 3.92 -6.68 -3.89
CA THR A 175 5.23 -6.15 -3.51
C THR A 175 5.35 -4.66 -3.80
N GLY A 176 5.83 -3.89 -2.82
CA GLY A 176 6.05 -2.45 -2.92
C GLY A 176 7.02 -2.07 -4.05
N LYS A 177 6.67 -1.01 -4.78
CA LYS A 177 7.43 -0.52 -5.95
C LYS A 177 8.29 0.71 -5.67
N GLY A 178 8.25 1.23 -4.43
CA GLY A 178 8.88 2.48 -4.03
C GLY A 178 7.82 3.54 -3.73
N LEU A 179 8.10 4.43 -2.76
CA LEU A 179 7.13 5.39 -2.23
C LEU A 179 6.65 6.43 -3.26
N ASN A 180 7.39 6.62 -4.36
CA ASN A 180 7.01 7.52 -5.46
C ASN A 180 6.31 6.81 -6.62
N THR A 181 6.04 5.51 -6.51
CA THR A 181 5.40 4.72 -7.57
C THR A 181 4.12 4.10 -7.02
N PRO A 182 2.94 4.72 -7.29
CA PRO A 182 1.67 4.19 -6.81
C PRO A 182 1.39 2.81 -7.40
N ILE A 183 0.90 1.91 -6.55
CA ILE A 183 0.31 0.65 -6.95
C ILE A 183 -1.20 0.86 -7.01
N GLN A 184 -1.76 0.75 -8.22
CA GLN A 184 -3.20 0.90 -8.48
C GLN A 184 -3.85 -0.47 -8.57
N ILE A 185 -4.89 -0.69 -7.76
CA ILE A 185 -5.52 -1.99 -7.59
C ILE A 185 -7.02 -1.86 -7.93
N PRO A 186 -7.47 -2.33 -9.10
CA PRO A 186 -8.88 -2.37 -9.44
C PRO A 186 -9.60 -3.41 -8.57
N VAL A 187 -10.88 -3.14 -8.29
CA VAL A 187 -11.74 -3.97 -7.44
C VAL A 187 -12.95 -4.41 -8.24
N TRP A 188 -13.37 -5.66 -8.04
CA TRP A 188 -14.48 -6.27 -8.77
C TRP A 188 -15.49 -6.89 -7.81
N ALA A 189 -16.76 -6.83 -8.18
CA ALA A 189 -17.83 -7.49 -7.45
C ALA A 189 -18.78 -8.22 -8.42
N LYS A 190 -19.39 -9.29 -7.92
CA LYS A 190 -20.41 -10.04 -8.64
C LYS A 190 -21.65 -10.22 -7.77
N ILE A 191 -22.82 -10.01 -8.37
CA ILE A 191 -24.11 -10.44 -7.82
C ILE A 191 -24.47 -11.74 -8.55
N SER A 192 -24.62 -12.83 -7.80
CA SER A 192 -24.97 -14.15 -8.33
C SER A 192 -26.30 -14.09 -9.08
N GLY A 193 -26.46 -14.84 -10.18
CA GLY A 193 -27.68 -14.81 -10.99
C GLY A 193 -28.84 -15.65 -10.42
N ALA A 194 -30.02 -15.46 -11.00
CA ALA A 194 -31.36 -15.94 -10.59
C ALA A 194 -31.88 -15.39 -9.25
N ASN A 195 -32.99 -14.64 -9.29
CA ASN A 195 -33.73 -14.09 -8.14
C ASN A 195 -32.91 -13.23 -7.15
N SER A 196 -31.71 -12.80 -7.52
CA SER A 196 -30.84 -11.98 -6.66
C SER A 196 -31.25 -10.50 -6.63
N ILE A 197 -31.92 -10.03 -7.69
CA ILE A 197 -32.41 -8.65 -7.80
C ILE A 197 -33.93 -8.55 -7.98
N ASP A 198 -34.66 -9.66 -7.92
CA ASP A 198 -36.11 -9.66 -7.69
C ASP A 198 -36.38 -9.30 -6.23
N LYS A 199 -36.34 -8.00 -5.95
CA LYS A 199 -36.36 -7.40 -4.60
C LYS A 199 -37.23 -6.15 -4.60
N TYR A 200 -37.56 -5.68 -3.40
CA TYR A 200 -38.20 -4.40 -3.16
C TYR A 200 -37.50 -3.28 -3.94
N VAL A 201 -38.27 -2.42 -4.62
CA VAL A 201 -37.70 -1.33 -5.44
C VAL A 201 -37.01 -0.31 -4.53
N ASP A 202 -35.67 -0.31 -4.55
CA ASP A 202 -34.85 0.50 -3.67
C ASP A 202 -33.42 0.61 -4.19
N ARG A 203 -32.64 1.47 -3.52
CA ARG A 203 -31.20 1.41 -3.53
C ARG A 203 -30.73 0.40 -2.48
N TYR A 204 -29.77 -0.43 -2.88
CA TYR A 204 -29.12 -1.39 -2.01
C TYR A 204 -27.67 -0.96 -1.80
N GLN A 205 -27.22 -0.94 -0.55
CA GLN A 205 -25.85 -0.52 -0.24
C GLN A 205 -25.20 -1.40 0.83
N ASP A 206 -23.90 -1.62 0.65
CA ASP A 206 -22.96 -2.03 1.68
C ASP A 206 -21.75 -1.09 1.67
N ARG A 207 -20.97 -1.09 2.74
CA ARG A 207 -19.65 -0.46 2.80
C ARG A 207 -18.61 -1.55 2.97
N VAL A 208 -17.46 -1.38 2.34
CA VAL A 208 -16.35 -2.34 2.46
C VAL A 208 -15.17 -1.64 3.09
N LYS A 209 -14.67 -2.19 4.19
CA LYS A 209 -13.43 -1.75 4.83
C LYS A 209 -12.26 -2.35 4.07
N VAL A 210 -11.32 -1.50 3.66
CA VAL A 210 -10.03 -1.90 3.10
C VAL A 210 -8.99 -1.88 4.21
N THR A 211 -8.20 -2.94 4.35
CA THR A 211 -7.11 -3.04 5.33
C THR A 211 -5.81 -3.38 4.62
N LEU A 212 -4.73 -2.74 5.03
CA LEU A 212 -3.38 -3.02 4.53
C LEU A 212 -2.50 -3.53 5.68
N THR A 213 -1.69 -4.55 5.42
CA THR A 213 -0.76 -5.16 6.39
C THR A 213 0.59 -5.41 5.71
N TYR A 214 1.70 -5.01 6.35
CA TYR A 214 3.07 -5.13 5.84
C TYR A 214 4.06 -5.44 6.98
#